data_AF-A0A7X1WIY8-F1
#
_entry.id   AF-A0A7X1WIY8-F1
#
_cell.length_a   1.000
_cell.length_b   1.000
_cell.length_c   1.000
_cell.angle_alpha   90.00
_cell.angle_beta   90.00
_cell.angle_gamma   90.00
#
_symmetry.space_group_name_H-M   'P 1'
#
loop_
_entity.id
_entity.type
_entity.pdbx_description
1 polymer ?
#
loop_
_entity_poly.entity_id
_entity_poly.type
_entity_poly.pdbx_seq_one_letter_code
_entity_poly.pdbx_strand_id
1 'polypeptide(L)'
;MTAKRYSAADPALQDSDVLASDLERTQLDLLTARSELQSLTSVSDQQALRVAELESELAATRKLSIALDSNASLDIRMKAAGMLSVTQFLADQPIDAFIRHAGVIDLNTFDQWLGMKRTEFLRLQARLELADRNDDVLYEWVTSHAATFSEVMINFKIAYRQQPGPAAENHLAGPPPHSVLH
;
A
#
# COMPACT_ATOMS: atom_id res chain seq x y z
N MET A 1 -17.38 -29.70 44.21
CA MET A 1 -17.39 -29.43 45.67
C MET A 1 -18.52 -30.22 46.30
N THR A 2 -18.22 -31.09 47.26
CA THR A 2 -19.24 -31.92 47.93
C THR A 2 -19.25 -31.51 49.39
N ALA A 3 -20.19 -30.64 49.77
CA ALA A 3 -20.37 -30.30 51.18
C ALA A 3 -20.78 -31.57 51.95
N LYS A 4 -20.08 -31.88 53.05
CA LYS A 4 -20.53 -32.91 53.98
C LYS A 4 -21.93 -32.54 54.46
N ARG A 5 -22.89 -33.46 54.28
CA ARG A 5 -24.25 -33.30 54.78
C ARG A 5 -24.32 -34.05 56.11
N TYR A 6 -24.33 -33.31 57.21
CA TYR A 6 -24.53 -33.88 58.53
C TYR A 6 -26.01 -34.22 58.74
N SER A 7 -26.26 -35.40 59.31
CA SER A 7 -27.59 -35.80 59.80
C SER A 7 -27.77 -35.34 61.25
N ALA A 8 -28.99 -35.14 61.73
CA ALA A 8 -29.24 -34.74 63.13
C ALA A 8 -28.73 -35.75 64.18
N ALA A 9 -28.45 -37.00 63.76
CA ALA A 9 -27.87 -38.05 64.60
C ALA A 9 -26.36 -38.22 64.43
N ASP A 10 -25.68 -37.30 63.74
CA ASP A 10 -24.26 -37.42 63.41
C ASP A 10 -23.38 -37.11 64.64
N PRO A 11 -22.55 -38.06 65.13
CA PRO A 11 -21.71 -37.84 66.31
C PRO A 11 -20.70 -36.71 66.11
N ALA A 12 -20.36 -36.34 64.86
CA ALA A 12 -19.52 -35.19 64.55
C ALA A 12 -20.13 -33.85 65.00
N LEU A 13 -21.45 -33.77 65.20
CA LEU A 13 -22.13 -32.57 65.74
C LEU A 13 -21.94 -32.40 67.25
N GLN A 14 -21.48 -33.45 67.96
CA GLN A 14 -21.18 -33.39 69.39
C GLN A 14 -19.74 -32.94 69.67
N ASP A 15 -18.88 -32.93 68.64
CA ASP A 15 -17.47 -32.59 68.73
C ASP A 15 -17.20 -31.22 68.10
N SER A 16 -17.01 -30.21 68.95
CA SER A 16 -16.79 -28.82 68.54
C SER A 16 -15.56 -28.63 67.66
N ASP A 17 -14.53 -29.48 67.81
CA ASP A 17 -13.28 -29.37 67.07
C ASP A 17 -13.45 -29.84 65.62
N VAL A 18 -14.32 -30.83 65.38
CA VAL A 18 -14.64 -31.31 64.03
C VAL A 18 -15.39 -30.24 63.23
N LEU A 19 -16.35 -29.55 63.86
CA LEU A 19 -17.10 -28.47 63.22
C LEU A 19 -16.23 -27.24 62.94
N ALA A 20 -15.30 -26.89 63.84
CA ALA A 20 -14.35 -25.81 63.64
C ALA A 20 -13.40 -26.11 62.46
N SER A 21 -12.86 -27.34 62.39
CA SER A 21 -11.99 -27.77 61.29
C SER A 21 -12.71 -27.81 59.93
N ASP A 22 -13.94 -28.33 59.89
CA ASP A 22 -14.73 -28.35 58.66
C ASP A 22 -15.13 -26.90 58.23
N LEU A 23 -15.40 -25.99 59.18
CA LEU A 23 -15.61 -24.57 58.89
C LEU A 23 -14.36 -23.90 58.31
N GLU A 24 -13.19 -24.07 58.93
CA GLU A 24 -11.91 -23.54 58.43
C GLU A 24 -11.61 -24.05 57.02
N ARG A 25 -11.87 -25.34 56.75
CA ARG A 25 -11.70 -25.95 55.43
C ARG A 25 -12.61 -25.30 54.39
N THR A 26 -13.89 -25.09 54.71
CA THR A 26 -14.81 -24.40 53.79
C THR A 26 -14.43 -22.94 53.55
N GLN A 27 -13.91 -22.24 54.57
CA GLN A 27 -13.41 -20.86 54.42
C GLN A 27 -12.19 -20.81 53.49
N LEU A 28 -11.25 -21.73 53.65
CA LEU A 28 -10.07 -21.84 52.80
C LEU A 28 -10.45 -22.17 51.34
N ASP A 29 -11.38 -23.10 51.15
CA ASP A 29 -11.89 -23.48 49.83
C ASP A 29 -12.60 -22.29 49.15
N LEU A 30 -13.40 -21.52 49.89
CA LEU A 30 -14.06 -20.31 49.38
C LEU A 30 -13.06 -19.21 48.99
N LEU A 31 -12.01 -19.00 49.78
CA LEU A 31 -10.95 -18.04 49.46
C LEU A 31 -10.19 -18.46 48.19
N THR A 32 -9.92 -19.76 48.06
CA THR A 32 -9.26 -20.33 46.87
C THR A 32 -10.13 -20.14 45.63
N ALA A 33 -11.41 -20.54 45.70
CA ALA A 33 -12.36 -20.36 44.58
C ALA A 33 -12.53 -18.88 44.20
N ARG A 34 -12.53 -17.97 45.17
CA ARG A 34 -12.59 -16.52 44.91
C ARG A 34 -11.35 -16.04 44.16
N SER A 35 -10.16 -16.47 44.57
CA SER A 35 -8.90 -16.15 43.90
C SER A 35 -8.88 -16.65 42.45
N GLU A 36 -9.35 -17.89 42.22
CA GLU A 36 -9.49 -18.47 40.89
C GLU A 36 -10.50 -17.70 40.02
N LEU A 37 -11.65 -17.29 40.57
CA LEU A 37 -12.61 -16.47 39.83
C LEU A 37 -12.04 -15.09 39.48
N GLN A 38 -11.25 -14.48 40.38
CA GLN A 38 -10.58 -13.22 40.11
C GLN A 38 -9.55 -13.36 38.99
N SER A 39 -8.75 -14.42 38.99
CA SER A 39 -7.77 -14.66 37.93
C SER A 39 -8.47 -14.92 36.59
N LEU A 40 -9.53 -15.75 36.56
CA LEU A 40 -10.32 -15.98 35.36
C LEU A 40 -10.96 -14.70 34.81
N THR A 41 -11.48 -13.84 35.69
CA THR A 41 -12.05 -12.54 35.29
C THR A 41 -10.97 -11.67 34.64
N SER A 42 -9.77 -11.59 35.25
CA SER A 42 -8.67 -10.80 34.67
C SER A 42 -8.21 -11.31 33.30
N VAL A 43 -8.19 -12.64 33.12
CA VAL A 43 -7.87 -13.26 31.83
C VAL A 43 -8.97 -12.98 30.80
N SER A 44 -10.24 -13.06 31.20
CA SER A 44 -11.38 -12.74 30.34
C SER A 44 -11.32 -11.27 29.88
N ASP A 45 -10.99 -10.34 30.77
CA ASP A 45 -10.86 -8.92 30.45
C ASP A 45 -9.69 -8.68 29.48
N GLN A 46 -8.54 -9.33 29.71
CA GLN A 46 -7.39 -9.25 28.82
C GLN A 46 -7.69 -9.84 27.43
N GLN A 47 -8.43 -10.95 27.38
CA GLN A 47 -8.87 -11.56 26.13
C GLN A 47 -9.82 -10.62 25.36
N ALA A 48 -10.76 -9.97 26.04
CA ALA A 48 -11.68 -9.02 25.42
C ALA A 48 -10.92 -7.84 24.78
N LEU A 49 -9.89 -7.31 25.45
CA LEU A 49 -9.03 -6.26 24.90
C LEU A 49 -8.27 -6.75 23.65
N ARG A 50 -7.70 -7.96 23.70
CA ARG A 50 -6.96 -8.52 22.56
C ARG A 50 -7.87 -8.78 21.35
N VAL A 51 -9.11 -9.23 21.57
CA VAL A 51 -10.08 -9.41 20.49
C VAL A 51 -10.41 -8.07 19.84
N ALA A 52 -10.66 -7.02 20.62
CA ALA A 52 -10.96 -5.70 20.08
C ALA A 52 -9.78 -5.13 19.24
N GLU A 53 -8.54 -5.35 19.67
CA GLU A 53 -7.34 -4.97 18.93
C GLU A 53 -7.24 -5.73 17.59
N LEU A 54 -7.41 -7.05 17.61
CA LEU A 54 -7.39 -7.88 16.41
C LEU A 54 -8.50 -7.50 15.42
N GLU A 55 -9.69 -7.16 15.91
CA GLU A 55 -10.78 -6.69 15.06
C GLU A 55 -10.43 -5.37 14.34
N SER A 56 -9.74 -4.46 15.04
CA SER A 56 -9.24 -3.21 14.47
C SER A 56 -8.17 -3.46 13.39
N GLU A 57 -7.17 -4.30 13.69
CA GLU A 57 -6.11 -4.68 12.74
C GLU A 57 -6.69 -5.37 11.50
N LEU A 58 -7.66 -6.27 11.70
CA LEU A 58 -8.31 -7.00 10.63
C LEU A 58 -9.16 -6.04 9.76
N ALA A 59 -9.84 -5.07 10.37
CA ALA A 59 -10.54 -4.02 9.63
C ALA A 59 -9.57 -3.16 8.81
N ALA A 60 -8.41 -2.77 9.35
CA ALA A 60 -7.38 -2.05 8.62
C ALA A 60 -6.82 -2.87 7.45
N THR A 61 -6.54 -4.15 7.68
CA THR A 61 -6.03 -5.08 6.66
C THR A 61 -7.04 -5.28 5.53
N ARG A 62 -8.33 -5.42 5.84
CA ARG A 62 -9.40 -5.50 4.83
C ARG A 62 -9.47 -4.22 3.99
N LYS A 63 -9.37 -3.05 4.61
CA LYS A 63 -9.35 -1.77 3.88
C LYS A 63 -8.17 -1.70 2.91
N LEU A 64 -6.97 -2.09 3.36
CA LEU A 64 -5.78 -2.13 2.51
C LEU A 64 -5.92 -3.15 1.37
N SER A 65 -6.47 -4.34 1.65
CA SER A 65 -6.71 -5.36 0.65
C SER A 65 -7.70 -4.91 -0.43
N ILE A 66 -8.71 -4.11 -0.08
CA ILE A 66 -9.64 -3.53 -1.06
C ILE A 66 -8.97 -2.41 -1.85
N ALA A 67 -8.14 -1.59 -1.20
CA ALA A 67 -7.44 -0.49 -1.87
C ALA A 67 -6.40 -0.99 -2.89
N LEU A 68 -5.75 -2.12 -2.59
CA LEU A 68 -4.67 -2.73 -3.37
C LEU A 68 -5.12 -3.99 -4.13
N ASP A 69 -6.41 -4.07 -4.46
CA ASP A 69 -6.96 -5.14 -5.28
C ASP A 69 -6.51 -5.03 -6.76
N SER A 70 -7.10 -5.82 -7.64
CA SER A 70 -6.73 -5.82 -9.05
C SER A 70 -7.14 -4.53 -9.79
N ASN A 71 -6.41 -4.16 -10.85
CA ASN A 71 -6.79 -3.02 -11.70
C ASN A 71 -8.21 -3.15 -12.27
N ALA A 72 -8.66 -4.37 -12.61
CA ALA A 72 -10.00 -4.61 -13.12
C ALA A 72 -11.08 -4.32 -12.06
N SER A 73 -10.82 -4.69 -10.80
CA SER A 73 -11.73 -4.40 -9.69
C SER A 73 -11.69 -2.93 -9.28
N LEU A 74 -10.53 -2.26 -9.35
CA LEU A 74 -10.43 -0.81 -9.21
C LEU A 74 -11.32 -0.08 -10.23
N ASP A 75 -11.23 -0.43 -11.51
CA ASP A 75 -12.02 0.19 -12.58
C ASP A 75 -13.54 0.01 -12.37
N ILE A 76 -13.96 -1.16 -11.90
CA ILE A 76 -15.35 -1.43 -11.52
C ILE A 76 -15.77 -0.52 -10.35
N ARG A 77 -14.93 -0.40 -9.30
CA ARG A 77 -15.21 0.47 -8.14
C ARG A 77 -15.29 1.94 -8.53
N MET A 78 -14.41 2.42 -9.42
CA MET A 78 -14.44 3.79 -9.93
C MET A 78 -15.72 4.07 -10.72
N LYS A 79 -16.11 3.18 -11.63
CA LYS A 79 -17.35 3.31 -12.41
C LYS A 79 -18.60 3.29 -11.53
N ALA A 80 -18.63 2.40 -10.53
CA ALA A 80 -19.72 2.35 -9.56
C ALA A 80 -19.85 3.65 -8.74
N ALA A 81 -18.75 4.36 -8.52
CA ALA A 81 -18.72 5.69 -7.89
C ALA A 81 -19.03 6.85 -8.86
N GLY A 82 -19.39 6.57 -10.12
CA GLY A 82 -19.65 7.59 -11.14
C GLY A 82 -18.40 8.27 -11.70
N MET A 83 -17.22 7.70 -11.49
CA MET A 83 -15.93 8.22 -11.98
C MET A 83 -15.53 7.56 -13.31
N LEU A 84 -14.75 8.28 -14.11
CA LEU A 84 -14.02 7.68 -15.24
C LEU A 84 -12.98 6.67 -14.71
N SER A 85 -12.92 5.49 -15.31
CA SER A 85 -11.98 4.44 -14.90
C SER A 85 -10.55 4.72 -15.40
N VAL A 86 -9.54 4.05 -14.83
CA VAL A 86 -8.14 4.22 -15.27
C VAL A 86 -7.99 3.82 -16.74
N THR A 87 -8.61 2.72 -17.16
CA THR A 87 -8.61 2.30 -18.58
C THR A 87 -9.20 3.38 -19.49
N GLN A 88 -10.24 4.08 -19.05
CA GLN A 88 -10.85 5.16 -19.83
C GLN A 88 -9.98 6.41 -19.87
N PHE A 89 -9.26 6.72 -18.79
CA PHE A 89 -8.29 7.82 -18.78
C PHE A 89 -7.08 7.57 -19.68
N LEU A 90 -6.66 6.30 -19.83
CA LEU A 90 -5.52 5.92 -20.66
C LEU A 90 -5.85 5.72 -22.15
N ALA A 91 -7.12 5.53 -22.48
CA ALA A 91 -7.55 5.47 -23.87
C ALA A 91 -7.52 6.89 -24.45
N ASP A 92 -6.91 7.10 -25.63
CA ASP A 92 -6.80 8.42 -26.28
C ASP A 92 -8.11 9.22 -26.16
N GLN A 93 -8.11 10.21 -25.27
CA GLN A 93 -9.29 11.00 -24.92
C GLN A 93 -9.19 12.40 -25.55
N PRO A 94 -10.33 13.05 -25.82
CA PRO A 94 -10.34 14.46 -26.23
C PRO A 94 -9.62 15.40 -25.24
N ILE A 95 -9.50 15.01 -23.96
CA ILE A 95 -8.79 15.80 -22.96
C ILE A 95 -7.27 15.85 -23.20
N ASP A 96 -6.70 14.84 -23.86
CA ASP A 96 -5.26 14.74 -24.11
C ASP A 96 -4.78 15.89 -25.00
N ALA A 97 -5.65 16.42 -25.86
CA ALA A 97 -5.36 17.60 -26.67
C ALA A 97 -5.14 18.87 -25.83
N PHE A 98 -5.73 18.98 -24.64
CA PHE A 98 -5.52 20.09 -23.71
C PHE A 98 -4.30 19.90 -22.82
N ILE A 99 -3.91 18.65 -22.56
CA ILE A 99 -2.74 18.30 -21.73
C ILE A 99 -1.45 18.37 -22.56
N ARG A 100 -1.53 17.98 -23.84
CA ARG A 100 -0.39 17.98 -24.75
C ARG A 100 0.17 19.39 -24.90
N HIS A 101 1.47 19.53 -24.70
CA HIS A 101 2.16 20.79 -24.96
C HIS A 101 2.14 21.09 -26.48
N ALA A 102 1.56 22.23 -26.87
CA ALA A 102 1.32 22.57 -28.27
C ALA A 102 2.58 22.54 -29.15
N GLY A 103 3.75 22.84 -28.57
CA GLY A 103 5.04 22.81 -29.26
C GLY A 103 5.68 21.43 -29.44
N VAL A 104 5.08 20.36 -28.90
CA VAL A 104 5.58 18.98 -29.05
C VAL A 104 4.76 18.29 -30.13
N ILE A 105 5.37 18.07 -31.29
CA ILE A 105 4.71 17.53 -32.49
C ILE A 105 5.42 16.31 -33.08
N ASP A 106 6.67 16.07 -32.69
CA ASP A 106 7.51 14.97 -33.16
C ASP A 106 8.52 14.57 -32.06
N LEU A 107 9.33 13.54 -32.33
CA LEU A 107 10.31 13.03 -31.37
C LEU A 107 11.44 14.04 -31.06
N ASN A 108 11.80 14.92 -32.01
CA ASN A 108 12.85 15.92 -31.81
C ASN A 108 12.38 17.03 -30.87
N THR A 109 11.17 17.55 -31.11
CA THR A 109 10.52 18.54 -30.25
C THR A 109 10.17 17.97 -28.88
N PHE A 110 9.88 16.65 -28.79
CA PHE A 110 9.74 15.95 -27.53
C PHE A 110 11.06 15.85 -26.74
N ASP A 111 12.18 15.50 -27.38
CA ASP A 111 13.52 15.47 -26.74
C ASP A 111 13.87 16.85 -26.14
N GLN A 112 13.66 17.91 -26.91
CA GLN A 112 13.90 19.29 -26.47
C GLN A 112 13.05 19.64 -25.26
N TRP A 113 11.74 19.41 -25.33
CA TRP A 113 10.81 19.71 -24.23
C TRP A 113 11.16 18.90 -22.97
N LEU A 114 11.43 17.61 -23.11
CA LEU A 114 11.80 16.73 -22.01
C LEU A 114 13.11 17.17 -21.37
N GLY A 115 14.08 17.62 -22.17
CA GLY A 115 15.35 18.17 -21.70
C GLY A 115 15.18 19.45 -20.92
N MET A 116 14.32 20.36 -21.39
CA MET A 116 13.96 21.57 -20.66
C MET A 116 13.31 21.24 -19.32
N LYS A 117 12.32 20.34 -19.29
CA LYS A 117 11.62 19.95 -18.05
C LYS A 117 12.55 19.31 -17.03
N ARG A 118 13.37 18.33 -17.45
CA ARG A 118 14.36 17.73 -16.56
C ARG A 118 15.31 18.77 -15.97
N THR A 119 15.80 19.70 -16.80
CA THR A 119 16.71 20.75 -16.36
C THR A 119 16.06 21.70 -15.36
N GLU A 120 14.80 22.09 -15.60
CA GLU A 120 14.02 22.95 -14.71
C GLU A 120 13.89 22.33 -13.31
N PHE A 121 13.44 21.07 -13.24
CA PHE A 121 13.22 20.39 -11.97
C PHE A 121 14.51 20.07 -11.22
N LEU A 122 15.61 19.69 -11.91
CA LEU A 122 16.90 19.50 -11.25
C LEU A 122 17.45 20.80 -10.66
N ARG A 123 17.27 21.93 -11.36
CA ARG A 123 17.65 23.24 -10.82
C ARG A 123 16.81 23.62 -9.60
N LEU A 124 15.51 23.32 -9.63
CA LEU A 124 14.62 23.61 -8.51
C LEU A 124 14.94 22.72 -7.30
N GLN A 125 15.20 21.44 -7.52
CA GLN A 125 15.64 20.50 -6.48
C GLN A 125 16.92 21.01 -5.82
N ALA A 126 17.96 21.31 -6.62
CA ALA A 126 19.22 21.83 -6.10
C ALA A 126 19.05 23.12 -5.28
N ARG A 127 18.13 24.01 -5.68
CA ARG A 127 17.82 25.22 -4.91
C ARG A 127 17.19 24.92 -3.56
N LEU A 128 16.30 23.93 -3.49
CA LEU A 128 15.65 23.53 -2.23
C LEU A 128 16.61 22.78 -1.32
N GLU A 129 17.48 21.93 -1.87
CA GLU A 129 18.56 21.27 -1.12
C GLU A 129 19.51 22.30 -0.49
N LEU A 130 19.94 23.30 -1.28
CA LEU A 130 20.80 24.38 -0.78
C LEU A 130 20.09 25.27 0.26
N ALA A 131 18.77 25.31 0.26
CA ALA A 131 17.96 26.03 1.23
C ALA A 131 17.59 25.18 2.45
N ASP A 132 18.05 23.92 2.52
CA ASP A 132 17.74 22.95 3.58
C ASP A 132 16.24 22.77 3.84
N ARG A 133 15.44 22.76 2.75
CA ARG A 133 13.97 22.57 2.80
C ARG A 133 13.54 21.13 2.55
N ASN A 134 14.33 20.17 3.03
CA ASN A 134 14.13 18.73 2.80
C ASN A 134 12.91 18.15 3.53
N ASP A 135 12.35 18.87 4.49
CA ASP A 135 11.13 18.54 5.24
C ASP A 135 9.83 19.07 4.61
N ASP A 136 9.94 19.80 3.50
CA ASP A 136 8.81 20.46 2.84
C ASP A 136 8.09 19.54 1.83
N VAL A 137 6.75 19.57 1.83
CA VAL A 137 5.92 18.87 0.82
C VAL A 137 6.30 19.29 -0.61
N LEU A 138 6.68 20.56 -0.81
CA LEU A 138 7.16 21.04 -2.10
C LEU A 138 8.47 20.34 -2.50
N TYR A 139 9.35 20.03 -1.56
CA TYR A 139 10.59 19.32 -1.84
C TYR A 139 10.35 17.89 -2.31
N GLU A 140 9.45 17.16 -1.64
CA GLU A 140 9.05 15.81 -2.09
C GLU A 140 8.42 15.86 -3.49
N TRP A 141 7.56 16.85 -3.75
CA TRP A 141 6.93 17.03 -5.05
C TRP A 141 7.98 17.32 -6.14
N VAL A 142 8.89 18.26 -5.91
CA VAL A 142 9.96 18.63 -6.86
C VAL A 142 10.89 17.45 -7.12
N THR A 143 11.31 16.75 -6.06
CA THR A 143 12.21 15.59 -6.15
C THR A 143 11.57 14.46 -6.95
N SER A 144 10.30 14.17 -6.71
CA SER A 144 9.54 13.17 -7.46
C SER A 144 9.49 13.50 -8.96
N HIS A 145 9.20 14.76 -9.31
CA HIS A 145 9.17 15.18 -10.72
C HIS A 145 10.56 15.16 -11.37
N ALA A 146 11.60 15.58 -10.64
CA ALA A 146 12.98 15.50 -11.11
C ALA A 146 13.41 14.06 -11.41
N ALA A 147 13.00 13.11 -10.57
CA ALA A 147 13.24 11.68 -10.78
C ALA A 147 12.49 11.16 -12.02
N THR A 148 11.18 11.42 -12.13
CA THR A 148 10.37 10.98 -13.27
C THR A 148 10.92 11.51 -14.60
N PHE A 149 11.19 12.81 -14.71
CA PHE A 149 11.74 13.37 -15.95
C PHE A 149 13.16 12.87 -16.25
N SER A 150 13.95 12.53 -15.22
CA SER A 150 15.28 11.93 -15.42
C SER A 150 15.20 10.53 -15.98
N GLU A 151 14.33 9.67 -15.41
CA GLU A 151 14.11 8.32 -15.90
C GLU A 151 13.62 8.32 -17.36
N VAL A 152 12.57 9.09 -17.66
CA VAL A 152 12.00 9.17 -19.00
C VAL A 152 13.05 9.68 -20.00
N MET A 153 13.82 10.71 -19.64
CA MET A 153 14.88 11.23 -20.52
C MET A 153 15.99 10.23 -20.80
N ILE A 154 16.43 9.47 -19.79
CA ILE A 154 17.47 8.45 -19.97
C ILE A 154 16.98 7.35 -20.89
N ASN A 155 15.79 6.80 -20.62
CA ASN A 155 15.20 5.73 -21.41
C ASN A 155 14.88 6.20 -22.83
N PHE A 156 14.36 7.42 -22.99
CA PHE A 156 14.10 8.02 -24.29
C PHE A 156 15.38 8.13 -25.13
N LYS A 157 16.49 8.62 -24.54
CA LYS A 157 17.78 8.71 -25.25
C LYS A 157 18.32 7.36 -25.70
N ILE A 158 18.14 6.32 -24.90
CA ILE A 158 18.56 4.96 -25.26
C ILE A 158 17.71 4.47 -26.44
N ALA A 159 16.37 4.57 -26.33
CA ALA A 159 15.45 4.12 -27.38
C ALA A 159 15.62 4.91 -28.69
N TYR A 160 15.77 6.23 -28.59
CA TYR A 160 15.90 7.12 -29.76
C TYR A 160 17.20 6.85 -30.54
N ARG A 161 18.31 6.58 -29.84
CA ARG A 161 19.59 6.22 -30.49
C ARG A 161 19.61 4.83 -31.12
N GLN A 162 18.68 3.96 -30.72
CA GLN A 162 18.55 2.61 -31.26
C GLN A 162 17.63 2.54 -32.49
N GLN A 163 17.02 3.65 -32.91
CA GLN A 163 16.28 3.68 -34.16
C GLN A 163 17.26 3.54 -35.35
N PRO A 164 17.13 2.49 -36.18
CA PRO A 164 17.87 2.42 -37.43
C PRO A 164 17.41 3.58 -38.32
N GLY A 165 18.34 4.45 -38.72
CA GLY A 165 18.04 5.52 -39.65
C GLY A 165 17.53 4.99 -41.00
N PRO A 166 16.72 5.74 -41.75
CA PRO A 166 16.28 5.34 -43.08
C PRO A 166 17.45 5.50 -44.07
N ALA A 167 18.36 4.54 -44.10
CA ALA A 167 19.44 4.49 -45.09
C ALA A 167 20.00 3.05 -45.24
N ALA A 168 19.23 2.15 -45.84
CA ALA A 168 19.78 0.93 -46.45
C ALA A 168 18.93 0.37 -47.62
N GLU A 169 18.09 1.18 -48.26
CA GLU A 169 17.44 0.81 -49.53
C GLU A 169 17.66 1.92 -50.56
N ASN A 170 18.89 2.08 -51.06
CA ASN A 170 19.14 2.78 -52.33
C ASN A 170 20.56 2.56 -52.89
N HIS A 171 21.06 1.32 -52.84
CA HIS A 171 22.35 0.96 -53.45
C HIS A 171 22.29 -0.35 -54.25
N LEU A 172 21.22 -0.57 -55.03
CA LEU A 172 21.21 -1.59 -56.10
C LEU A 172 20.33 -1.12 -57.28
N ALA A 173 20.70 0.00 -57.90
CA ALA A 173 20.27 0.30 -59.27
C ALA A 173 21.53 0.73 -60.03
N GLY A 174 22.22 -0.26 -60.62
CA GLY A 174 23.35 -0.02 -61.51
C GLY A 174 22.92 0.80 -62.74
N PRO A 175 23.87 1.49 -63.40
CA PRO A 175 23.56 2.30 -64.58
C PRO A 175 23.09 1.41 -65.74
N PRO A 176 22.18 1.88 -66.61
CA PRO A 176 21.69 1.09 -67.74
C PRO A 176 22.79 0.90 -68.78
N PRO A 177 22.85 -0.26 -69.48
CA PRO A 177 23.81 -0.47 -70.55
C PRO A 177 23.46 0.40 -71.76
N HIS A 178 24.44 1.15 -72.25
CA HIS A 178 24.36 1.83 -73.54
C HIS A 178 24.26 0.79 -74.67
N SER A 179 23.13 0.79 -75.40
CA SER A 179 23.04 0.17 -76.72
C SER A 179 23.79 1.03 -77.74
N VAL A 180 24.91 0.52 -78.25
CA VAL A 180 25.57 1.07 -79.44
C VAL A 180 24.98 0.35 -80.64
N LEU A 181 24.18 1.09 -81.42
CA LEU A 181 23.87 0.75 -82.82
C LEU A 181 25.04 1.25 -83.68
N HIS A 182 25.76 0.33 -84.32
CA HIS A 182 26.16 0.35 -85.74
C HIS A 182 27.01 -0.87 -86.08
#